data_AF-A0A3S4HFV3-F1
#
_entry.id   AF-A0A3S4HFV3-F1
#
_cell.length_a   1.000
_cell.length_b   1.000
_cell.length_c   1.000
_cell.angle_alpha   90.00
_cell.angle_beta   90.00
_cell.angle_gamma   90.00
#
_symmetry.space_group_name_H-M   'P 1'
#
loop_
_entity.id
_entity.type
_entity.pdbx_description
1 polymer ?
#
loop_
_entity_poly.entity_id
_entity_poly.type
_entity_poly.pdbx_seq_one_letter_code
_entity_poly.pdbx_strand_id
1 'polypeptide(L)'
;MKKTLVAAGVVIALGIVWTGGAWYTGKKLENHLSEMVTQANEQLKRTAPEAGVELSYQNYQRGVFSSHLQLVVKPVAGADNTWLKPGQSIVLDESVSHGPFPLAQLKTLNLIPSMASVKTTLVNNDAAKPLFDIAKGDAPFVINTRIGYGGDTRSNISLKPLSYENAGEKVAFSGGEFQLNADKDGNVVSLSGEAQSGLVDAVNEYNQKVQLTLII
;
A
#
# COMPACT_ATOMS: atom_id res chain seq x y z
N MET A 1 -12.91 -15.45 8.38
CA MET A 1 -11.87 -14.68 9.11
C MET A 1 -10.61 -14.42 8.28
N LYS A 2 -10.01 -15.41 7.59
CA LYS A 2 -8.81 -15.17 6.73
C LYS A 2 -9.08 -14.36 5.45
N LYS A 3 -10.28 -14.49 4.86
CA LYS A 3 -10.69 -13.82 3.63
C LYS A 3 -10.85 -12.29 3.79
N THR A 4 -11.25 -11.83 4.99
CA THR A 4 -11.40 -10.41 5.33
C THR A 4 -10.05 -9.68 5.47
N LEU A 5 -9.00 -10.40 5.89
CA LEU A 5 -7.64 -9.84 6.03
C LEU A 5 -6.97 -9.54 4.68
N VAL A 6 -7.23 -10.37 3.67
CA VAL A 6 -6.65 -10.20 2.32
C VAL A 6 -7.26 -8.98 1.61
N ALA A 7 -8.57 -8.77 1.74
CA ALA A 7 -9.24 -7.58 1.21
C ALA A 7 -8.82 -6.29 1.96
N ALA A 8 -8.65 -6.35 3.28
CA ALA A 8 -8.26 -5.20 4.09
C ALA A 8 -6.81 -4.73 3.85
N GLY A 9 -5.87 -5.67 3.64
CA GLY A 9 -4.47 -5.34 3.35
C GLY A 9 -4.28 -4.55 2.04
N VAL A 10 -5.10 -4.84 1.03
CA VAL A 10 -5.13 -4.10 -0.24
C VAL A 10 -5.74 -2.72 -0.08
N VAL A 11 -6.83 -2.59 0.69
CA VAL A 11 -7.47 -1.29 0.98
C VAL A 11 -6.56 -0.34 1.76
N ILE A 12 -5.68 -0.86 2.62
CA ILE A 12 -4.74 -0.04 3.39
C ILE A 12 -3.52 0.36 2.58
N ALA A 13 -3.00 -0.55 1.76
CA ALA A 13 -2.00 -0.20 0.77
C ALA A 13 -2.53 0.86 -0.20
N LEU A 14 -3.81 0.80 -0.58
CA LEU A 14 -4.48 1.81 -1.41
C LEU A 14 -4.82 3.10 -0.64
N GLY A 15 -5.16 3.01 0.66
CA GLY A 15 -5.51 4.15 1.50
C GLY A 15 -4.31 4.99 1.92
N ILE A 16 -3.13 4.40 2.08
CA ILE A 16 -1.90 5.11 2.47
C ILE A 16 -1.29 5.88 1.29
N VAL A 17 -1.64 5.51 0.05
CA VAL A 17 -1.29 6.30 -1.14
C VAL A 17 -1.97 7.69 -1.12
N TRP A 18 -3.05 7.86 -0.36
CA TRP A 18 -3.84 9.09 -0.34
C TRP A 18 -3.20 10.24 0.49
N THR A 19 -2.39 9.96 1.50
CA THR A 19 -2.03 10.98 2.52
C THR A 19 -0.72 11.74 2.30
N GLY A 20 -0.24 11.91 1.05
CA GLY A 20 1.09 12.51 0.81
C GLY A 20 1.31 13.24 -0.51
N GLY A 21 0.26 13.83 -1.10
CA GLY A 21 0.39 14.51 -2.41
C GLY A 21 1.13 15.84 -2.37
N ALA A 22 1.03 16.58 -1.28
CA ALA A 22 2.10 17.50 -0.94
C ALA A 22 3.13 16.66 -0.19
N TRP A 23 4.43 16.72 -0.51
CA TRP A 23 5.42 17.25 0.43
C TRP A 23 6.84 17.39 -0.14
N TYR A 24 7.35 18.55 0.22
CA TYR A 24 8.44 19.31 -0.33
C TYR A 24 9.78 18.83 0.24
N THR A 25 10.73 18.50 -0.66
CA THR A 25 12.20 18.34 -0.50
C THR A 25 12.74 17.82 0.85
N GLY A 26 13.63 16.83 0.85
CA GLY A 26 14.11 16.07 2.03
C GLY A 26 14.51 16.82 3.32
N LYS A 27 14.79 18.14 3.31
CA LYS A 27 14.98 18.95 4.53
C LYS A 27 13.68 19.36 5.22
N LYS A 28 12.59 19.57 4.47
CA LYS A 28 11.28 19.85 5.09
C LYS A 28 10.57 18.55 5.50
N LEU A 29 10.85 17.43 4.83
CA LEU A 29 10.28 16.13 5.20
C LEU A 29 10.58 15.80 6.68
N GLU A 30 11.84 15.87 7.09
CA GLU A 30 12.26 15.63 8.48
C GLU A 30 11.51 16.51 9.49
N ASN A 31 11.43 17.82 9.22
CA ASN A 31 10.84 18.78 10.14
C ASN A 31 9.30 18.69 10.23
N HIS A 32 8.64 18.11 9.24
CA HIS A 32 7.16 18.07 9.19
C HIS A 32 6.61 16.66 9.38
N LEU A 33 7.44 15.60 9.44
CA LEU A 33 6.96 14.20 9.43
C LEU A 33 5.96 13.88 10.55
N SER A 34 6.07 14.54 11.70
CA SER A 34 5.06 14.44 12.75
C SER A 34 3.73 15.07 12.33
N GLU A 35 3.75 16.31 11.84
CA GLU A 35 2.55 17.03 11.40
C GLU A 35 1.84 16.29 10.26
N MET A 36 2.63 15.76 9.34
CA MET A 36 2.19 14.90 8.25
C MET A 36 1.38 13.70 8.72
N VAL A 37 1.93 12.93 9.66
CA VAL A 37 1.28 11.74 10.21
C VAL A 37 0.04 12.14 11.02
N THR A 38 0.07 13.29 11.70
CA THR A 38 -1.14 13.84 12.34
C THR A 38 -2.24 14.12 11.31
N GLN A 39 -1.95 14.83 10.23
CA GLN A 39 -2.92 15.13 9.17
C GLN A 39 -3.46 13.85 8.50
N ALA A 40 -2.58 12.87 8.24
CA ALA A 40 -2.98 11.57 7.71
C ALA A 40 -3.97 10.85 8.63
N ASN A 41 -3.71 10.85 9.95
CA ASN A 41 -4.62 10.27 10.93
C ASN A 41 -5.95 11.03 11.04
N GLU A 42 -5.94 12.36 10.95
CA GLU A 42 -7.18 13.15 10.91
C GLU A 42 -8.03 12.79 9.70
N GLN A 43 -7.40 12.65 8.52
CA GLN A 43 -8.08 12.24 7.31
C GLN A 43 -8.62 10.81 7.41
N LEU A 44 -7.85 9.88 7.96
CA LEU A 44 -8.27 8.51 8.18
C LEU A 44 -9.50 8.43 9.10
N LYS A 45 -9.51 9.21 10.19
CA LYS A 45 -10.68 9.32 11.09
C LYS A 45 -11.90 9.91 10.39
N ARG A 46 -11.73 10.80 9.43
CA ARG A 46 -12.84 11.41 8.68
C ARG A 46 -13.40 10.50 7.59
N THR A 47 -12.54 9.75 6.92
CA THR A 47 -12.89 9.00 5.70
C THR A 47 -13.13 7.51 5.93
N ALA A 48 -12.44 6.91 6.90
CA ALA A 48 -12.58 5.50 7.26
C ALA A 48 -12.50 5.30 8.79
N PRO A 49 -13.38 5.96 9.58
CA PRO A 49 -13.41 5.80 11.04
C PRO A 49 -13.57 4.33 11.48
N GLU A 50 -14.24 3.52 10.68
CA GLU A 50 -14.46 2.09 10.90
C GLU A 50 -13.20 1.24 10.76
N ALA A 51 -12.13 1.75 10.14
CA ALA A 51 -10.88 1.02 9.99
C ALA A 51 -10.21 0.73 11.35
N GLY A 52 -10.49 1.55 12.37
CA GLY A 52 -10.02 1.33 13.75
C GLY A 52 -8.49 1.30 13.88
N VAL A 53 -7.78 1.98 12.99
CA VAL A 53 -6.31 2.01 12.95
C VAL A 53 -5.78 3.43 12.90
N GLU A 54 -4.53 3.59 13.32
CA GLU A 54 -3.76 4.83 13.25
C GLU A 54 -2.41 4.58 12.58
N LEU A 55 -1.91 5.63 11.96
CA LEU A 55 -0.62 5.70 11.30
C LEU A 55 0.42 6.30 12.24
N SER A 56 1.62 5.73 12.24
CA SER A 56 2.82 6.27 12.86
C SER A 56 4.01 6.06 11.92
N TYR A 57 5.18 6.59 12.27
CA TYR A 57 6.41 6.35 11.52
C TYR A 57 7.57 5.96 12.45
N GLN A 58 8.55 5.26 11.90
CA GLN A 58 9.77 4.86 12.59
C GLN A 58 10.97 4.77 11.63
N ASN A 59 12.16 4.61 12.18
CA ASN A 59 13.39 4.33 11.43
C ASN A 59 13.69 5.35 10.32
N TYR A 60 13.36 6.64 10.53
CA TYR A 60 13.65 7.68 9.56
C TYR A 60 15.16 7.89 9.40
N GLN A 61 15.63 7.83 8.16
CA GLN A 61 17.02 8.05 7.78
C GLN A 61 17.07 9.04 6.62
N ARG A 62 17.68 10.21 6.85
CA ARG A 62 17.85 11.24 5.83
C ARG A 62 19.16 11.07 5.07
N GLY A 63 19.08 11.13 3.75
CA GLY A 63 20.21 11.30 2.84
C GLY A 63 20.13 12.61 2.04
N VAL A 64 21.03 12.78 1.08
CA VAL A 64 21.13 14.03 0.29
C VAL A 64 20.12 14.08 -0.85
N PHE A 65 19.85 12.95 -1.51
CA PHE A 65 18.87 12.82 -2.62
C PHE A 65 17.84 11.72 -2.36
N SER A 66 17.88 11.13 -1.18
CA SER A 66 16.97 10.09 -0.78
C SER A 66 16.80 10.06 0.73
N SER A 67 15.61 9.71 1.20
CA SER A 67 15.33 9.35 2.57
C SER A 67 14.72 7.96 2.62
N HIS A 68 14.83 7.30 3.76
CA HIS A 68 14.17 6.04 4.07
C HIS A 68 13.37 6.20 5.35
N LEU A 69 12.19 5.57 5.41
CA LEU A 69 11.38 5.50 6.61
C LEU A 69 10.48 4.29 6.57
N GLN A 70 9.91 3.97 7.73
CA GLN A 70 8.85 2.98 7.83
C GLN A 70 7.57 3.62 8.35
N LEU A 71 6.48 3.43 7.62
CA LEU A 71 5.14 3.74 8.10
C LEU A 71 4.60 2.53 8.84
N VAL A 72 3.97 2.78 9.99
CA VAL A 72 3.51 1.74 10.90
C VAL A 72 2.04 1.96 11.20
N VAL A 73 1.21 1.04 10.72
CA VAL A 73 -0.23 1.02 10.95
C VAL A 73 -0.52 0.14 12.16
N LYS A 74 -1.20 0.68 13.16
CA LYS A 74 -1.54 -0.02 14.41
C LYS A 74 -3.03 0.15 14.74
N PRO A 75 -3.64 -0.78 15.48
CA PRO A 75 -4.95 -0.54 16.08
C PRO A 75 -4.98 0.73 16.92
N VAL A 76 -6.08 1.48 16.84
CA VAL A 76 -6.37 2.50 17.85
C VAL A 76 -6.71 1.81 19.17
N ALA A 77 -6.16 2.31 20.28
CA ALA A 77 -6.44 1.76 21.60
C ALA A 77 -7.95 1.81 21.92
N GLY A 78 -8.52 0.66 22.31
CA GLY A 78 -9.95 0.55 22.62
C GLY A 78 -10.87 0.44 21.39
N ALA A 79 -10.32 0.30 20.18
CA ALA A 79 -11.14 0.00 19.00
C ALA A 79 -11.59 -1.47 19.01
N ASP A 80 -12.91 -1.69 19.03
CA ASP A 80 -13.50 -3.05 19.06
C ASP A 80 -13.54 -3.74 17.68
N ASN A 81 -13.46 -2.98 16.58
CA ASN A 81 -13.65 -3.46 15.20
C ASN A 81 -12.40 -3.36 14.32
N THR A 82 -11.23 -3.64 14.86
CA THR A 82 -10.00 -3.69 14.06
C THR A 82 -9.71 -5.10 13.54
N TRP A 83 -9.26 -5.19 12.29
CA TRP A 83 -8.77 -6.41 11.67
C TRP A 83 -7.33 -6.75 12.15
N LEU A 84 -6.65 -5.82 12.85
CA LEU A 84 -5.37 -6.04 13.53
C LEU A 84 -5.61 -6.29 15.02
N LYS A 85 -5.02 -7.35 15.57
CA LYS A 85 -5.13 -7.61 17.02
C LYS A 85 -4.30 -6.58 17.81
N PRO A 86 -4.66 -6.29 19.08
CA PRO A 86 -3.81 -5.49 19.96
C PRO A 86 -2.36 -5.99 19.97
N GLY A 87 -1.41 -5.07 19.84
CA GLY A 87 0.02 -5.38 19.74
C GLY A 87 0.53 -5.76 18.34
N GLN A 88 -0.37 -6.00 17.37
CA GLN A 88 0.03 -6.16 15.97
C GLN A 88 0.19 -4.83 15.26
N SER A 89 1.00 -4.82 14.20
CA SER A 89 1.14 -3.68 13.31
C SER A 89 1.36 -4.17 11.88
N ILE A 90 0.95 -3.38 10.90
CA ILE A 90 1.44 -3.50 9.53
C ILE A 90 2.54 -2.45 9.34
N VAL A 91 3.62 -2.85 8.69
CA VAL A 91 4.74 -1.94 8.42
C VAL A 91 4.92 -1.84 6.91
N LEU A 92 4.96 -0.61 6.41
CA LEU A 92 5.32 -0.27 5.04
C LEU A 92 6.71 0.35 5.04
N ASP A 93 7.56 -0.17 4.17
CA ASP A 93 8.90 0.35 3.93
C ASP A 93 8.85 1.36 2.79
N GLU A 94 9.32 2.58 3.07
CA GLU A 94 9.25 3.72 2.17
C GLU A 94 10.66 4.17 1.77
N SER A 95 10.96 4.07 0.48
CA SER A 95 12.17 4.67 -0.11
C SER A 95 11.78 5.92 -0.89
N VAL A 96 12.17 7.08 -0.38
CA VAL A 96 11.84 8.40 -0.94
C VAL A 96 13.04 8.94 -1.68
N SER A 97 12.96 9.12 -2.99
CA SER A 97 13.94 9.89 -3.78
C SER A 97 13.43 11.31 -3.98
N HIS A 98 14.29 12.30 -3.76
CA HIS A 98 13.93 13.71 -3.86
C HIS A 98 15.02 14.53 -4.55
N GLY A 99 14.65 15.68 -5.08
CA GLY A 99 15.52 16.56 -5.87
C GLY A 99 14.77 17.11 -7.08
N PRO A 100 15.39 17.97 -7.91
CA PRO A 100 14.73 18.50 -9.11
C PRO A 100 14.33 17.42 -10.12
N PHE A 101 15.07 16.30 -10.10
CA PHE A 101 14.82 15.09 -10.87
C PHE A 101 15.11 13.89 -9.97
N PRO A 102 14.09 13.27 -9.34
CA PRO A 102 14.29 12.11 -8.48
C PRO A 102 15.03 11.01 -9.23
N LEU A 103 16.20 10.59 -8.71
CA LEU A 103 17.06 9.60 -9.37
C LEU A 103 16.35 8.28 -9.65
N ALA A 104 15.39 7.90 -8.81
CA ALA A 104 14.57 6.71 -9.02
C ALA A 104 13.75 6.77 -10.34
N GLN A 105 13.30 7.95 -10.75
CA GLN A 105 12.57 8.13 -12.01
C GLN A 105 13.52 8.18 -13.22
N LEU A 106 14.73 8.74 -13.06
CA LEU A 106 15.74 8.71 -14.12
C LEU A 106 16.14 7.28 -14.49
N LYS A 107 16.20 6.37 -13.51
CA LYS A 107 16.47 4.93 -13.74
C LYS A 107 15.39 4.24 -14.57
N THR A 108 14.16 4.74 -14.54
CA THR A 108 13.04 4.22 -15.34
C THR A 108 12.81 5.03 -16.62
N LEU A 109 13.78 5.86 -17.02
CA LEU A 109 13.71 6.77 -18.17
C LEU A 109 12.54 7.76 -18.10
N ASN A 110 12.00 8.01 -16.91
CA ASN A 110 10.98 9.01 -16.69
C ASN A 110 11.66 10.36 -16.37
N LEU A 111 11.57 11.29 -17.33
CA LEU A 111 12.18 12.62 -17.26
C LEU A 111 11.22 13.71 -16.79
N ILE A 112 10.01 13.35 -16.32
CA ILE A 112 9.03 14.32 -15.84
C ILE A 112 9.55 14.96 -14.55
N PRO A 113 9.74 16.30 -14.51
CA PRO A 113 10.14 16.99 -13.28
C PRO A 113 9.13 16.70 -12.16
N SER A 114 9.64 16.30 -11.02
CA SER A 114 8.83 15.95 -9.85
C SER A 114 9.57 16.28 -8.58
N MET A 115 8.79 16.54 -7.53
CA MET A 115 9.30 16.90 -6.23
C MET A 115 9.91 15.69 -5.52
N ALA A 116 9.26 14.53 -5.66
CA ALA A 116 9.71 13.28 -5.09
C ALA A 116 9.18 12.06 -5.87
N SER A 117 9.85 10.94 -5.64
CA SER A 117 9.40 9.60 -6.01
C SER A 117 9.44 8.74 -4.75
N VAL A 118 8.37 8.01 -4.46
CA VAL A 118 8.28 7.11 -3.31
C VAL A 118 8.09 5.68 -3.82
N LYS A 119 8.93 4.77 -3.35
CA LYS A 119 8.71 3.34 -3.51
C LYS A 119 8.25 2.77 -2.17
N THR A 120 7.04 2.22 -2.18
CA THR A 120 6.42 1.59 -1.02
C THR A 120 6.39 0.08 -1.20
N THR A 121 6.81 -0.66 -0.17
CA THR A 121 6.68 -2.12 -0.10
C THR A 121 6.21 -2.56 1.27
N LEU A 122 5.48 -3.68 1.33
CA LEU A 122 5.10 -4.28 2.61
C LEU A 122 6.33 -4.91 3.29
N VAL A 123 6.46 -4.75 4.60
CA VAL A 123 7.46 -5.48 5.40
C VAL A 123 6.89 -6.82 5.85
N ASN A 124 7.68 -7.89 5.73
CA ASN A 124 7.32 -9.22 6.22
C ASN A 124 7.48 -9.29 7.75
N ASN A 125 6.48 -8.77 8.47
CA ASN A 125 6.36 -8.89 9.92
C ASN A 125 5.22 -9.85 10.31
N ASP A 126 5.06 -10.15 11.60
CA ASP A 126 4.12 -11.17 12.09
C ASP A 126 2.67 -11.00 11.57
N ALA A 127 2.21 -9.76 11.45
CA ALA A 127 0.85 -9.47 10.96
C ALA A 127 0.73 -9.61 9.42
N ALA A 128 1.80 -9.28 8.68
CA ALA A 128 1.84 -9.42 7.22
C ALA A 128 2.23 -10.82 6.74
N LYS A 129 2.81 -11.66 7.61
CA LYS A 129 3.33 -12.98 7.26
C LYS A 129 2.35 -13.86 6.47
N PRO A 130 1.05 -13.96 6.83
CA PRO A 130 0.11 -14.76 6.05
C PRO A 130 -0.02 -14.30 4.59
N LEU A 131 0.14 -12.99 4.33
CA LEU A 131 0.10 -12.44 2.97
C LEU A 131 1.40 -12.76 2.21
N PHE A 132 2.54 -12.70 2.88
CA PHE A 132 3.81 -13.16 2.30
C PHE A 132 3.80 -14.67 1.99
N ASP A 133 3.21 -15.49 2.86
CA ASP A 133 3.13 -16.93 2.65
C ASP A 133 2.34 -17.25 1.35
N ILE A 134 1.23 -16.54 1.09
CA ILE A 134 0.48 -16.71 -0.18
C ILE A 134 1.14 -16.00 -1.37
N ALA A 135 2.01 -15.02 -1.12
CA ALA A 135 2.88 -14.40 -2.13
C ALA A 135 4.20 -15.17 -2.33
N LYS A 136 4.32 -16.39 -1.79
CA LYS A 136 5.51 -17.26 -1.89
C LYS A 136 6.81 -16.59 -1.38
N GLY A 137 6.69 -15.73 -0.38
CA GLY A 137 7.80 -15.00 0.22
C GLY A 137 8.13 -13.67 -0.45
N ASP A 138 7.56 -13.36 -1.61
CA ASP A 138 7.74 -12.08 -2.28
C ASP A 138 6.86 -10.99 -1.66
N ALA A 139 7.24 -9.72 -1.85
CA ALA A 139 6.38 -8.61 -1.52
C ALA A 139 5.08 -8.69 -2.36
N PRO A 140 3.89 -8.70 -1.73
CA PRO A 140 2.62 -8.91 -2.41
C PRO A 140 2.27 -7.75 -3.35
N PHE A 141 2.85 -6.58 -3.12
CA PHE A 141 2.72 -5.44 -3.99
C PHE A 141 3.97 -4.55 -3.94
N VAL A 142 4.13 -3.74 -4.99
CA VAL A 142 5.09 -2.63 -5.04
C VAL A 142 4.35 -1.42 -5.56
N ILE A 143 4.43 -0.30 -4.85
CA ILE A 143 3.82 0.96 -5.27
C ILE A 143 4.93 1.96 -5.56
N ASN A 144 4.91 2.57 -6.74
CA ASN A 144 5.80 3.66 -7.11
C ASN A 144 4.97 4.92 -7.32
N THR A 145 5.06 5.85 -6.38
CA THR A 145 4.34 7.12 -6.39
C THR A 145 5.26 8.25 -6.84
N ARG A 146 4.90 8.94 -7.94
CA ARG A 146 5.46 10.24 -8.31
C ARG A 146 4.65 11.32 -7.64
N ILE A 147 5.34 12.32 -7.08
CA ILE A 147 4.73 13.52 -6.52
C ILE A 147 5.20 14.73 -7.33
N GLY A 148 4.29 15.37 -8.04
CA GLY A 148 4.55 16.56 -8.85
C GLY A 148 4.80 17.81 -7.99
N TYR A 149 5.40 18.83 -8.61
CA TYR A 149 5.57 20.13 -7.95
C TYR A 149 4.25 20.84 -7.65
N GLY A 150 3.19 20.52 -8.41
CA GLY A 150 1.83 21.01 -8.17
C GLY A 150 1.10 20.28 -7.03
N GLY A 151 1.72 19.26 -6.43
CA GLY A 151 1.12 18.41 -5.40
C GLY A 151 0.27 17.25 -5.96
N ASP A 152 0.15 17.12 -7.28
CA ASP A 152 -0.49 15.98 -7.93
C ASP A 152 0.32 14.69 -7.70
N THR A 153 -0.37 13.56 -7.55
CA THR A 153 0.25 12.25 -7.44
C THR A 153 -0.14 11.34 -8.58
N ARG A 154 0.81 10.48 -8.95
CA ARG A 154 0.58 9.32 -9.81
C ARG A 154 1.26 8.11 -9.20
N SER A 155 0.50 7.09 -8.88
CA SER A 155 0.98 5.86 -8.28
C SER A 155 0.78 4.69 -9.22
N ASN A 156 1.88 4.06 -9.61
CA ASN A 156 1.87 2.79 -10.32
C ASN A 156 1.96 1.66 -9.30
N ILE A 157 0.97 0.78 -9.29
CA ILE A 157 0.75 -0.27 -8.29
C ILE A 157 0.86 -1.61 -9.00
N SER A 158 1.90 -2.36 -8.67
CA SER A 158 2.10 -3.73 -9.15
C SER A 158 1.65 -4.69 -8.07
N LEU A 159 0.55 -5.41 -8.30
CA LEU A 159 0.11 -6.52 -7.45
C LEU A 159 0.74 -7.81 -7.96
N LYS A 160 1.46 -8.51 -7.10
CA LYS A 160 2.10 -9.78 -7.44
C LYS A 160 1.11 -10.95 -7.40
N PRO A 161 1.40 -12.05 -8.11
CA PRO A 161 0.57 -13.24 -8.03
C PRO A 161 0.45 -13.74 -6.59
N LEU A 162 -0.76 -14.06 -6.17
CA LEU A 162 -1.07 -14.63 -4.86
C LEU A 162 -1.64 -16.03 -5.06
N SER A 163 -1.22 -17.00 -4.25
CA SER A 163 -1.72 -18.37 -4.29
C SER A 163 -1.89 -18.91 -2.88
N TYR A 164 -3.12 -19.20 -2.52
CA TYR A 164 -3.50 -19.91 -1.31
C TYR A 164 -3.89 -21.34 -1.64
N GLU A 165 -3.41 -22.31 -0.87
CA GLU A 165 -3.80 -23.71 -0.98
C GLU A 165 -3.90 -24.32 0.41
N ASN A 166 -5.05 -24.92 0.74
CA ASN A 166 -5.26 -25.61 2.01
C ASN A 166 -6.42 -26.61 1.92
N ALA A 167 -6.22 -27.84 2.41
CA ALA A 167 -7.27 -28.85 2.56
C ALA A 167 -8.15 -29.08 1.31
N GLY A 168 -7.58 -28.99 0.11
CA GLY A 168 -8.29 -29.17 -1.16
C GLY A 168 -8.98 -27.91 -1.70
N GLU A 169 -8.90 -26.78 -0.98
CA GLU A 169 -9.23 -25.45 -1.51
C GLU A 169 -7.98 -24.78 -2.08
N LYS A 170 -8.09 -24.20 -3.27
CA LYS A 170 -7.08 -23.38 -3.91
C LYS A 170 -7.68 -22.07 -4.39
N VAL A 171 -7.07 -20.96 -4.02
CA VAL A 171 -7.42 -19.63 -4.52
C VAL A 171 -6.16 -19.02 -5.09
N ALA A 172 -6.18 -18.63 -6.36
CA ALA A 172 -5.06 -17.96 -7.00
C ALA A 172 -5.50 -16.67 -7.67
N PHE A 173 -4.62 -15.68 -7.64
CA PHE A 173 -4.73 -14.43 -8.36
C PHE A 173 -3.43 -14.24 -9.12
N SER A 174 -3.49 -14.00 -10.42
CA SER A 174 -2.27 -13.92 -11.24
C SER A 174 -1.59 -12.54 -11.22
N GLY A 175 -2.08 -11.61 -10.41
CA GLY A 175 -1.52 -10.27 -10.30
C GLY A 175 -2.21 -9.25 -11.21
N GLY A 176 -1.75 -8.01 -11.13
CA GLY A 176 -2.29 -6.90 -11.92
C GLY A 176 -1.48 -5.63 -11.78
N GLU A 177 -1.66 -4.73 -12.73
CA GLU A 177 -1.00 -3.43 -12.76
C GLU A 177 -2.07 -2.33 -12.75
N PHE A 178 -1.97 -1.43 -11.79
CA PHE A 178 -2.94 -0.34 -11.61
C PHE A 178 -2.23 1.00 -11.55
N GLN A 179 -2.92 2.04 -12.00
CA GLN A 179 -2.52 3.42 -11.87
C GLN A 179 -3.59 4.20 -11.13
N LEU A 180 -3.20 4.78 -10.01
CA LEU A 180 -3.99 5.74 -9.25
C LEU A 180 -3.43 7.14 -9.51
N ASN A 181 -4.29 8.09 -9.89
CA ASN A 181 -3.94 9.51 -9.98
C ASN A 181 -4.81 10.28 -8.98
N ALA A 182 -4.22 11.27 -8.30
CA ALA A 182 -4.95 12.21 -7.45
C ALA A 182 -4.41 13.64 -7.64
N ASP A 183 -5.30 14.63 -7.56
CA ASP A 183 -4.87 16.02 -7.46
C ASP A 183 -4.32 16.35 -6.05
N LYS A 184 -3.79 17.57 -5.88
CA LYS A 184 -3.19 18.02 -4.61
C LYS A 184 -4.16 18.03 -3.41
N ASP A 185 -5.45 18.14 -3.67
CA ASP A 185 -6.50 18.27 -2.66
C ASP A 185 -7.24 16.95 -2.42
N GLY A 186 -6.98 15.92 -3.25
CA GLY A 186 -7.71 14.67 -3.28
C GLY A 186 -9.13 14.80 -3.85
N ASN A 187 -9.46 15.90 -4.53
CA ASN A 187 -10.82 16.13 -5.05
C ASN A 187 -11.08 15.35 -6.34
N VAL A 188 -10.06 15.26 -7.20
CA VAL A 188 -10.10 14.47 -8.44
C VAL A 188 -9.22 13.25 -8.28
N VAL A 189 -9.84 12.07 -8.24
CA VAL A 189 -9.16 10.78 -8.18
C VAL A 189 -9.63 9.83 -9.26
N SER A 190 -8.68 9.17 -9.91
CA SER A 190 -8.93 8.13 -10.91
C SER A 190 -8.11 6.89 -10.61
N LEU A 191 -8.73 5.72 -10.69
CA LEU A 191 -8.06 4.42 -10.68
C LEU A 191 -8.30 3.73 -12.02
N SER A 192 -7.23 3.25 -12.65
CA SER A 192 -7.27 2.47 -13.89
C SER A 192 -6.31 1.30 -13.78
N GLY A 193 -6.49 0.23 -14.55
CA GLY A 193 -5.58 -0.92 -14.50
C GLY A 193 -6.17 -2.17 -15.11
N GLU A 194 -5.35 -3.21 -15.14
CA GLU A 194 -5.70 -4.53 -15.66
C GLU A 194 -5.30 -5.60 -14.63
N ALA A 195 -6.16 -6.60 -14.46
CA ALA A 195 -5.93 -7.72 -13.57
C ALA A 195 -5.98 -9.00 -14.39
N GLN A 196 -4.89 -9.76 -14.46
CA GLN A 196 -4.79 -10.81 -15.47
C GLN A 196 -5.86 -11.91 -15.33
N SER A 197 -5.98 -12.52 -14.14
CA SER A 197 -6.96 -13.59 -13.88
C SER A 197 -7.09 -13.93 -12.40
N GLY A 198 -8.22 -14.51 -12.02
CA GLY A 198 -8.47 -15.12 -10.72
C GLY A 198 -8.99 -16.56 -10.87
N LEU A 199 -8.54 -17.45 -10.00
CA LEU A 199 -8.94 -18.85 -9.93
C LEU A 199 -9.44 -19.17 -8.52
N VAL A 200 -10.61 -19.78 -8.43
CA VAL A 200 -11.12 -20.38 -7.20
C VAL A 200 -11.42 -21.85 -7.49
N ASP A 201 -10.78 -22.75 -6.78
CA ASP A 201 -11.02 -24.19 -6.79
C ASP A 201 -11.39 -24.60 -5.36
N ALA A 202 -12.62 -25.00 -5.12
CA ALA A 202 -13.12 -25.28 -3.79
C ALA A 202 -14.15 -26.41 -3.81
N VAL A 203 -14.47 -26.92 -2.63
CA VAL A 203 -15.52 -27.92 -2.44
C VAL A 203 -16.79 -27.23 -1.95
N ASN A 204 -17.93 -27.46 -2.61
CA ASN A 204 -19.21 -26.90 -2.17
C ASN A 204 -19.81 -27.70 -0.99
N GLU A 205 -20.94 -27.23 -0.46
CA GLU A 205 -21.66 -27.88 0.66
C GLU A 205 -22.15 -29.31 0.36
N TYR A 206 -22.16 -29.71 -0.91
CA TYR A 206 -22.51 -31.04 -1.39
C TYR A 206 -21.29 -31.94 -1.65
N ASN A 207 -20.11 -31.53 -1.18
CA ASN A 207 -18.85 -32.25 -1.36
C ASN A 207 -18.41 -32.40 -2.84
N GLN A 208 -18.83 -31.48 -3.71
CA GLN A 208 -18.46 -31.45 -5.12
C GLN A 208 -17.36 -30.43 -5.37
N LYS A 209 -16.40 -30.77 -6.25
CA LYS A 209 -15.38 -29.81 -6.71
C LYS A 209 -16.00 -28.77 -7.63
N VAL A 210 -15.76 -27.50 -7.34
CA VAL A 210 -16.18 -26.35 -8.14
C VAL A 210 -14.93 -25.55 -8.48
N GLN A 211 -14.71 -25.34 -9.78
CA GLN A 211 -13.65 -24.46 -10.27
C GLN A 211 -14.28 -23.26 -10.99
N LEU A 212 -13.84 -22.06 -10.63
CA LEU A 212 -14.27 -20.80 -11.21
C LEU A 212 -13.03 -20.02 -11.64
N THR A 213 -12.99 -19.65 -12.92
CA THR A 213 -11.91 -18.81 -13.48
C THR A 213 -12.51 -17.50 -13.94
N LEU A 214 -11.91 -16.39 -13.52
CA LEU A 214 -12.25 -15.04 -13.95
C LEU A 214 -11.08 -14.47 -14.73
N ILE A 215 -11.37 -13.83 -15.87
CA ILE A 215 -10.41 -13.04 -16.66
C ILE A 215 -10.94 -11.61 -16.57
N ILE A 216 -10.10 -10.65 -16.17
CA ILE A 216 -10.52 -9.29 -15.78
C ILE A 216 -9.81 -8.24 -16.65
#